data_AF-A0A1Y3P0X8-F1
#
_entry.id   AF-A0A1Y3P0X8-F1
#
_cell.length_a   1.000
_cell.length_b   1.000
_cell.length_c   1.000
_cell.angle_alpha   90.00
_cell.angle_beta   90.00
_cell.angle_gamma   90.00
#
_symmetry.space_group_name_H-M   'P 1'
#
loop_
_entity.id
_entity.type
_entity.pdbx_description
1 polymer ?
#
loop_
_entity_poly.entity_id
_entity_poly.type
_entity_poly.pdbx_seq_one_letter_code
_entity_poly.pdbx_strand_id
1 'polypeptide(L)'
;MYELRVLNGLHRGAALPLIGDHWLVGSDEQHDLLLQDPGIARRHCRLTCDGETWRLEAEDGSLFDEQGQPCDSLNALAAEQTFRLGTVQLSIMPSSAQWPAVVEPPPAGEHARTDFRDSTVEPQETIEPSRPTKRPALHKRLAIAGIVVTLAGSAWALTTPGPVSPSLPATQPREPAALSAKDTADKLQIMLRERELRDTVSVSTSAEGIVLKGSLTPEQMALYKRMLERFGQQQKSEVAVLDQVKPFGRKLPFEIVQIASGKRAHVVLADNRRLFLGDEVDGLRLTKIDRDHVEFDGDEHYEVKW
;
A
#
# COMPACT_ATOMS: atom_id res chain seq x y z
N MET A 1 15.02 -18.83 -19.14
CA MET A 1 13.59 -18.49 -19.05
C MET A 1 13.43 -17.06 -19.53
N TYR A 2 12.41 -16.77 -20.33
CA TYR A 2 12.18 -15.46 -20.92
C TYR A 2 10.95 -14.78 -20.31
N GLU A 3 10.92 -13.46 -20.39
CA GLU A 3 9.79 -12.62 -19.98
C GLU A 3 9.61 -11.46 -20.95
N LEU A 4 8.37 -11.07 -21.16
CA LEU A 4 8.00 -9.88 -21.92
C LEU A 4 7.95 -8.70 -20.96
N ARG A 5 8.86 -7.73 -21.14
CA ARG A 5 9.04 -6.57 -20.26
C ARG A 5 8.45 -5.31 -20.87
N VAL A 6 7.75 -4.53 -20.05
CA VAL A 6 7.18 -3.23 -20.43
C VAL A 6 8.15 -2.11 -20.04
N LEU A 7 8.74 -1.46 -21.05
CA LEU A 7 9.89 -0.56 -20.84
C LEU A 7 9.48 0.90 -20.58
N ASN A 8 8.27 1.31 -20.98
CA ASN A 8 7.73 2.65 -20.77
C ASN A 8 6.21 2.60 -20.51
N GLY A 9 5.57 3.78 -20.39
CA GLY A 9 4.13 3.88 -20.20
C GLY A 9 3.66 3.69 -18.77
N LEU A 10 2.35 3.53 -18.60
CA LEU A 10 1.65 3.36 -17.32
C LEU A 10 2.04 2.05 -16.64
N HIS A 11 2.26 0.99 -17.42
CA HIS A 11 2.64 -0.34 -16.93
C HIS A 11 4.16 -0.56 -16.95
N ARG A 12 4.95 0.51 -17.00
CA ARG A 12 6.42 0.41 -16.96
C ARG A 12 6.88 -0.41 -15.76
N GLY A 13 7.79 -1.35 -16.02
CA GLY A 13 8.32 -2.25 -15.00
C GLY A 13 7.52 -3.56 -14.86
N ALA A 14 6.38 -3.68 -15.54
CA ALA A 14 5.66 -4.94 -15.62
C ALA A 14 6.45 -5.96 -16.45
N ALA A 15 6.47 -7.21 -16.00
CA ALA A 15 7.07 -8.33 -16.71
C ALA A 15 6.07 -9.50 -16.74
N LEU A 16 5.82 -10.04 -17.93
CA LEU A 16 5.03 -11.25 -18.14
C LEU A 16 5.98 -12.44 -18.36
N PRO A 17 6.02 -13.43 -17.45
CA PRO A 17 6.78 -14.66 -17.68
C PRO A 17 6.27 -15.42 -18.90
N LEU A 18 7.15 -15.69 -19.86
CA LEU A 18 6.80 -16.44 -21.08
C LEU A 18 6.93 -17.94 -20.81
N ILE A 19 5.96 -18.49 -20.07
CA ILE A 19 5.82 -19.92 -19.79
C ILE A 19 4.63 -20.49 -20.57
N GLY A 20 4.92 -21.30 -21.59
CA GLY A 20 3.92 -21.79 -22.54
C GLY A 20 4.35 -21.52 -23.96
N ASP A 21 3.37 -21.52 -24.86
CA ASP A 21 3.54 -21.37 -26.31
C ASP A 21 2.78 -20.16 -26.89
N HIS A 22 1.85 -19.56 -26.14
CA HIS A 22 1.09 -18.39 -26.57
C HIS A 22 0.69 -17.46 -25.41
N TRP A 23 0.59 -16.17 -25.71
CA TRP A 23 0.15 -15.12 -24.80
C TRP A 23 -0.65 -14.05 -25.55
N LEU A 24 -1.69 -13.54 -24.91
CA LEU A 24 -2.53 -12.46 -25.39
C LEU A 24 -2.15 -11.16 -24.67
N VAL A 25 -2.00 -10.08 -25.43
CA VAL A 25 -1.68 -8.75 -24.91
C VAL A 25 -2.73 -7.75 -25.36
N GLY A 26 -3.25 -6.93 -24.45
CA GLY A 26 -4.28 -5.95 -24.77
C GLY A 26 -4.84 -5.24 -23.55
N SER A 27 -5.87 -4.40 -23.75
CA SER A 27 -6.54 -3.66 -22.66
C SER A 27 -7.71 -4.40 -22.02
N ASP A 28 -7.93 -5.67 -22.37
CA ASP A 28 -8.96 -6.53 -21.79
C ASP A 28 -8.40 -7.33 -20.59
N GLU A 29 -9.13 -7.36 -19.48
CA GLU A 29 -8.74 -7.99 -18.21
C GLU A 29 -8.56 -9.52 -18.31
N GLN A 30 -9.05 -10.14 -19.38
CA GLN A 30 -8.89 -11.57 -19.64
C GLN A 30 -7.60 -11.92 -20.39
N HIS A 31 -6.80 -10.92 -20.81
CA HIS A 31 -5.53 -11.13 -21.50
C HIS A 31 -4.38 -11.43 -20.53
N ASP A 32 -3.37 -12.16 -20.99
CA ASP A 32 -2.21 -12.55 -20.17
C ASP A 32 -1.39 -11.33 -19.73
N LEU A 33 -1.31 -10.29 -20.57
CA LEU A 33 -0.78 -8.97 -20.21
C LEU A 33 -1.82 -7.88 -20.48
N LEU A 34 -2.40 -7.37 -19.39
CA LEU A 34 -3.27 -6.20 -19.39
C LEU A 34 -2.44 -4.91 -19.52
N LEU A 35 -2.71 -4.12 -20.55
CA LEU A 35 -2.12 -2.80 -20.78
C LEU A 35 -3.23 -1.76 -20.98
N GLN A 36 -3.39 -0.85 -20.03
CA GLN A 36 -4.34 0.27 -20.09
C GLN A 36 -3.73 1.57 -20.67
N ASP A 37 -2.64 1.45 -21.40
CA ASP A 37 -1.95 2.59 -22.01
C ASP A 37 -2.73 3.19 -23.21
N PRO A 38 -2.61 4.50 -23.46
CA PRO A 38 -3.21 5.13 -24.63
C PRO A 38 -2.74 4.50 -25.96
N GLY A 39 -3.69 4.13 -26.80
CA GLY A 39 -3.44 3.49 -28.09
C GLY A 39 -3.35 1.97 -28.04
N ILE A 40 -3.64 1.33 -26.89
CA ILE A 40 -3.73 -0.12 -26.80
C ILE A 40 -5.17 -0.62 -27.03
N ALA A 41 -5.38 -1.39 -28.11
CA ALA A 41 -6.65 -2.06 -28.38
C ALA A 41 -6.97 -3.16 -27.34
N ARG A 42 -8.26 -3.52 -27.23
CA ARG A 42 -8.74 -4.58 -26.31
C ARG A 42 -8.03 -5.91 -26.53
N ARG A 43 -7.93 -6.33 -27.79
CA ARG A 43 -7.13 -7.45 -28.25
C ARG A 43 -6.01 -6.87 -29.12
N HIS A 44 -4.87 -6.54 -28.52
CA HIS A 44 -3.85 -5.80 -29.25
C HIS A 44 -3.03 -6.72 -30.15
N CYS A 45 -2.48 -7.77 -29.57
CA CYS A 45 -1.65 -8.72 -30.28
C CYS A 45 -1.55 -10.05 -29.55
N ARG A 46 -1.05 -11.04 -30.28
CA ARG A 46 -0.76 -12.38 -29.79
C ARG A 46 0.73 -12.65 -29.94
N LEU A 47 1.37 -13.02 -28.84
CA LEU A 47 2.73 -13.53 -28.84
C LEU A 47 2.66 -15.06 -28.86
N THR A 48 3.47 -15.69 -29.70
CA THR A 48 3.62 -17.15 -29.77
C THR A 48 5.09 -17.54 -29.75
N CYS A 49 5.38 -18.71 -29.22
CA CYS A 49 6.71 -19.31 -29.21
C CYS A 49 6.65 -20.67 -29.89
N ASP A 50 7.36 -20.81 -31.01
CA ASP A 50 7.54 -22.07 -31.72
C ASP A 50 8.99 -22.54 -31.55
N GLY A 51 9.21 -23.44 -30.60
CA GLY A 51 10.54 -23.89 -30.20
C GLY A 51 11.34 -22.75 -29.54
N GLU A 52 12.29 -22.18 -30.29
CA GLU A 52 13.11 -21.05 -29.86
C GLU A 52 12.73 -19.73 -30.57
N THR A 53 11.74 -19.76 -31.44
CA THR A 53 11.36 -18.62 -32.28
C THR A 53 10.13 -17.92 -31.73
N TRP A 54 10.28 -16.64 -31.38
CA TRP A 54 9.18 -15.79 -30.96
C TRP A 54 8.51 -15.15 -32.18
N ARG A 55 7.18 -15.17 -32.22
CA ARG A 55 6.37 -14.50 -33.24
C ARG A 55 5.29 -13.67 -32.57
N LEU A 56 5.19 -12.41 -32.97
CA LEU A 56 4.14 -11.49 -32.55
C LEU A 56 3.22 -11.21 -33.74
N GLU A 57 1.92 -11.36 -33.56
CA GLU A 57 0.90 -11.10 -34.57
C GLU A 57 -0.07 -10.02 -34.08
N ALA A 58 -0.30 -9.02 -34.91
CA ALA A 58 -1.28 -7.98 -34.65
C ALA A 58 -2.70 -8.59 -34.63
N GLU A 59 -3.53 -8.16 -33.68
CA GLU A 59 -4.97 -8.41 -33.73
C GLU A 59 -5.70 -7.10 -34.08
N ASP A 60 -6.35 -6.44 -33.12
CA ASP A 60 -7.03 -5.17 -33.34
C ASP A 60 -6.09 -3.95 -33.14
N GLY A 61 -4.84 -4.18 -32.73
CA GLY A 61 -3.81 -3.16 -32.49
C GLY A 61 -2.72 -3.13 -33.55
N SER A 62 -1.97 -2.03 -33.64
CA SER A 62 -0.84 -1.89 -34.57
C SER A 62 0.49 -2.21 -33.87
N LEU A 63 1.29 -3.09 -34.48
CA LEU A 63 2.66 -3.34 -34.08
C LEU A 63 3.62 -2.40 -34.79
N PHE A 64 4.70 -2.03 -34.11
CA PHE A 64 5.83 -1.35 -34.73
C PHE A 64 7.11 -2.09 -34.39
N ASP A 65 7.99 -2.23 -35.39
CA ASP A 65 9.31 -2.82 -35.19
C ASP A 65 10.26 -1.89 -34.40
N GLU A 66 11.49 -2.32 -34.23
CA GLU A 66 12.54 -1.55 -33.53
C GLU A 66 12.85 -0.21 -34.21
N GLN A 67 12.65 -0.12 -35.53
CA GLN A 67 12.83 1.09 -36.33
C GLN A 67 11.56 1.99 -36.33
N GLY A 68 10.50 1.56 -35.63
CA GLY A 68 9.23 2.25 -35.56
C GLY A 68 8.38 2.14 -36.83
N GLN A 69 8.67 1.20 -37.73
CA GLN A 69 7.83 0.95 -38.90
C GLN A 69 6.62 0.08 -38.51
N PRO A 70 5.42 0.43 -38.98
CA PRO A 70 4.22 -0.36 -38.71
C PRO A 70 4.30 -1.71 -39.43
N CYS A 71 3.88 -2.77 -38.75
CA CYS A 71 3.85 -4.13 -39.29
C CYS A 71 2.65 -4.91 -38.73
N ASP A 72 2.21 -5.93 -39.48
CA ASP A 72 1.13 -6.82 -39.04
C ASP A 72 1.66 -8.01 -38.23
N SER A 73 2.94 -8.33 -38.38
CA SER A 73 3.61 -9.37 -37.60
C SER A 73 5.11 -9.12 -37.47
N LEU A 74 5.68 -9.55 -36.36
CA LEU A 74 7.12 -9.63 -36.13
C LEU A 74 7.48 -11.10 -35.98
N ASN A 75 8.24 -11.61 -36.95
CA ASN A 75 8.67 -13.00 -36.96
C ASN A 75 10.11 -13.10 -36.47
N ALA A 76 10.40 -14.16 -35.70
CA ALA A 76 11.74 -14.41 -35.17
C ALA A 76 12.32 -13.25 -34.37
N LEU A 77 11.51 -12.72 -33.45
CA LEU A 77 11.94 -11.70 -32.48
C LEU A 77 13.15 -12.22 -31.70
N ALA A 78 14.27 -11.51 -31.82
CA ALA A 78 15.46 -11.83 -31.07
C ALA A 78 15.27 -11.46 -29.59
N ALA A 79 15.97 -12.17 -28.71
CA ALA A 79 16.06 -11.74 -27.31
C ALA A 79 16.65 -10.32 -27.24
N GLU A 80 16.08 -9.50 -26.36
CA GLU A 80 16.45 -8.10 -26.09
C GLU A 80 16.11 -7.13 -27.24
N GLN A 81 15.57 -7.61 -28.37
CA GLN A 81 15.00 -6.75 -29.39
C GLN A 81 13.80 -5.98 -28.82
N THR A 82 13.74 -4.67 -29.09
CA THR A 82 12.60 -3.85 -28.69
C THR A 82 11.60 -3.72 -29.83
N PHE A 83 10.32 -3.65 -29.47
CA PHE A 83 9.22 -3.38 -30.39
C PHE A 83 8.16 -2.55 -29.67
N ARG A 84 7.17 -2.03 -30.41
CA ARG A 84 6.12 -1.20 -29.80
C ARG A 84 4.71 -1.67 -30.12
N LEU A 85 3.85 -1.51 -29.13
CA LEU A 85 2.40 -1.62 -29.20
C LEU A 85 1.83 -0.22 -28.97
N GLY A 86 1.38 0.45 -30.03
CA GLY A 86 1.01 1.87 -29.93
C GLY A 86 2.15 2.74 -29.36
N THR A 87 1.96 3.29 -28.16
CA THR A 87 2.96 4.12 -27.46
C THR A 87 3.87 3.34 -26.51
N VAL A 88 3.54 2.08 -26.24
CA VAL A 88 4.24 1.24 -25.27
C VAL A 88 5.38 0.49 -25.96
N GLN A 89 6.57 0.56 -25.41
CA GLN A 89 7.76 -0.18 -25.85
C GLN A 89 7.94 -1.41 -24.98
N LEU A 90 8.14 -2.56 -25.60
CA LEU A 90 8.35 -3.83 -24.93
C LEU A 90 9.57 -4.55 -25.50
N SER A 91 10.06 -5.54 -24.76
CA SER A 91 11.10 -6.44 -25.21
C SER A 91 10.97 -7.82 -24.56
N ILE A 92 11.39 -8.85 -25.28
CA ILE A 92 11.51 -10.22 -24.75
C ILE A 92 12.92 -10.39 -24.22
N MET A 93 13.09 -10.54 -22.91
CA MET A 93 14.42 -10.65 -22.29
C MET A 93 14.56 -11.93 -21.47
N PRO A 94 15.78 -12.47 -21.30
CA PRO A 94 16.04 -13.48 -20.28
C PRO A 94 15.65 -12.94 -18.90
N SER A 95 14.99 -13.73 -18.07
CA SER A 95 14.59 -13.30 -16.72
C SER A 95 15.81 -12.93 -15.85
N SER A 96 16.99 -13.51 -16.11
CA SER A 96 18.23 -13.16 -15.42
C SER A 96 18.88 -11.85 -15.91
N ALA A 97 18.45 -11.29 -17.05
CA ALA A 97 19.01 -10.05 -17.57
C ALA A 97 18.58 -8.86 -16.71
N GLN A 98 19.48 -7.91 -16.47
CA GLN A 98 19.12 -6.67 -15.78
C GLN A 98 18.08 -5.87 -16.57
N TRP A 99 17.26 -5.09 -15.87
CA TRP A 99 16.34 -4.18 -16.55
C TRP A 99 17.16 -3.13 -17.32
N PRO A 100 16.86 -2.87 -18.60
CA PRO A 100 17.60 -1.87 -19.37
C PRO A 100 17.48 -0.51 -18.67
N ALA A 101 18.63 0.15 -18.50
CA ALA A 101 18.66 1.49 -17.94
C ALA A 101 17.82 2.41 -18.82
N VAL A 102 16.97 3.22 -18.18
CA VAL A 102 16.09 4.15 -18.86
C VAL A 102 16.94 5.11 -19.69
N VAL A 103 16.98 4.90 -21.00
CA VAL A 103 17.40 5.97 -21.92
C VAL A 103 16.18 6.86 -22.05
N GLU A 104 16.04 7.79 -21.12
CA GLU A 104 15.22 8.96 -21.39
C GLU A 104 15.77 9.53 -22.71
N PRO A 105 14.92 9.67 -23.76
CA PRO A 105 15.36 10.40 -24.93
C PRO A 105 15.92 11.72 -24.40
N PRO A 106 17.14 12.12 -24.83
CA PRO A 106 17.70 13.38 -24.38
C PRO A 106 16.60 14.43 -24.51
N PRO A 107 16.35 15.25 -23.47
CA PRO A 107 15.31 16.27 -23.53
C PRO A 107 15.55 16.97 -24.84
N ALA A 108 14.56 16.93 -25.75
CA ALA A 108 14.72 17.33 -27.13
C ALA A 108 15.48 18.64 -27.14
N GLY A 109 16.78 18.54 -27.38
CA GLY A 109 17.64 19.68 -27.45
C GLY A 109 17.08 20.41 -28.66
N GLU A 110 16.64 21.64 -28.43
CA GLU A 110 16.97 22.74 -29.34
C GLU A 110 18.05 22.29 -30.31
N HIS A 111 17.68 21.98 -31.56
CA HIS A 111 18.47 22.12 -32.78
C HIS A 111 17.66 21.53 -33.95
N ALA A 112 16.72 22.32 -34.46
CA ALA A 112 16.47 22.47 -35.90
C ALA A 112 15.57 23.69 -36.14
N ARG A 113 16.00 24.88 -35.70
CA ARG A 113 15.76 26.07 -36.52
C ARG A 113 16.73 25.98 -37.69
N THR A 114 16.35 25.19 -38.68
CA THR A 114 16.98 25.25 -40.00
C THR A 114 16.68 26.60 -40.61
N ASP A 115 17.76 27.28 -40.99
CA ASP A 115 17.80 28.48 -41.80
C ASP A 115 16.78 28.44 -42.95
N PHE A 116 15.73 29.24 -42.83
CA PHE A 116 15.04 29.77 -44.01
C PHE A 116 15.63 31.13 -44.32
N ARG A 117 16.60 31.10 -45.23
CA ARG A 117 17.17 32.28 -45.88
C ARG A 117 16.10 32.89 -46.78
N ASP A 118 15.83 34.16 -46.51
CA ASP A 118 15.47 35.20 -47.46
C ASP A 118 14.27 34.96 -48.40
N SER A 119 13.14 35.55 -48.02
CA SER A 119 12.30 36.26 -48.99
C SER A 119 11.66 37.44 -48.28
N THR A 120 12.40 38.56 -48.30
CA THR A 120 11.91 39.93 -48.45
C THR A 120 10.38 40.07 -48.61
N VAL A 121 9.68 40.58 -47.58
CA VAL A 121 8.71 41.69 -47.68
C VAL A 121 8.62 42.36 -46.29
N GLU A 122 8.82 43.67 -46.26
CA GLU A 122 8.66 44.62 -45.15
C GLU A 122 7.58 45.66 -45.60
N PRO A 123 6.95 46.54 -44.76
CA PRO A 123 6.82 46.68 -43.29
C PRO A 123 5.35 46.89 -42.78
N GLN A 124 5.26 47.14 -41.46
CA GLN A 124 4.23 47.89 -40.68
C GLN A 124 3.19 47.02 -39.94
N GLU A 125 2.95 47.15 -38.64
CA GLU A 125 3.04 48.33 -37.77
C GLU A 125 3.22 47.92 -36.29
N THR A 126 4.14 48.60 -35.60
CA THR A 126 4.06 49.16 -34.24
C THR A 126 3.02 48.57 -33.26
N ILE A 127 3.48 48.02 -32.13
CA ILE A 127 3.41 48.63 -30.78
C ILE A 127 4.25 47.79 -29.81
N GLU A 128 5.04 48.52 -29.01
CA GLU A 128 6.02 48.11 -28.00
C GLU A 128 5.46 47.38 -26.75
N PRO A 129 6.34 46.82 -25.90
CA PRO A 129 6.03 45.79 -24.91
C PRO A 129 5.65 46.37 -23.55
N SER A 130 4.90 45.61 -22.75
CA SER A 130 4.80 45.86 -21.30
C SER A 130 5.23 44.62 -20.51
N ARG A 131 6.28 44.84 -19.72
CA ARG A 131 6.93 43.92 -18.78
C ARG A 131 6.24 44.03 -17.39
N PRO A 132 6.67 43.27 -16.37
CA PRO A 132 5.84 42.43 -15.50
C PRO A 132 5.49 43.10 -14.16
N THR A 133 4.63 42.50 -13.33
CA THR A 133 4.66 42.67 -11.85
C THR A 133 3.69 41.71 -11.13
N LYS A 134 4.21 40.82 -10.28
CA LYS A 134 4.27 40.86 -8.79
C LYS A 134 2.99 40.42 -8.06
N ARG A 135 3.16 39.36 -7.24
CA ARG A 135 2.29 39.00 -6.10
C ARG A 135 2.15 40.16 -5.11
N PRO A 136 1.07 40.17 -4.31
CA PRO A 136 1.29 40.36 -2.87
C PRO A 136 0.37 39.49 -1.98
N ALA A 137 0.74 39.47 -0.70
CA ALA A 137 0.14 38.70 0.39
C ALA A 137 -0.89 39.50 1.21
N LEU A 138 -1.71 38.74 1.95
CA LEU A 138 -2.20 38.96 3.32
C LEU A 138 -3.05 40.20 3.65
N HIS A 139 -4.25 39.97 4.18
CA HIS A 139 -4.72 40.65 5.40
C HIS A 139 -5.92 39.93 6.04
N LYS A 140 -5.77 39.72 7.36
CA LYS A 140 -6.76 39.24 8.33
C LYS A 140 -7.91 40.24 8.47
N ARG A 141 -9.11 39.75 8.81
CA ARG A 141 -10.14 40.58 9.47
C ARG A 141 -10.74 39.85 10.67
N LEU A 142 -10.61 40.51 11.81
CA LEU A 142 -11.30 40.28 13.08
C LEU A 142 -12.64 41.03 13.05
N ALA A 143 -13.66 40.52 13.73
CA ALA A 143 -14.73 41.34 14.30
C ALA A 143 -15.32 40.67 15.57
N ILE A 144 -15.57 41.51 16.57
CA ILE A 144 -15.91 41.26 17.98
C ILE A 144 -17.34 41.75 18.23
N ALA A 145 -18.08 41.11 19.16
CA ALA A 145 -19.01 41.69 20.16
C ALA A 145 -19.83 40.52 20.78
N GLY A 146 -19.89 40.25 22.09
CA GLY A 146 -20.20 41.10 23.26
C GLY A 146 -21.71 40.94 23.56
N ILE A 147 -22.22 40.47 24.71
CA ILE A 147 -22.22 41.05 26.08
C ILE A 147 -23.22 40.19 26.94
N VAL A 148 -22.87 39.62 28.13
CA VAL A 148 -23.14 40.06 29.55
C VAL A 148 -24.44 39.50 30.18
N VAL A 149 -24.41 38.61 31.20
CA VAL A 149 -24.42 38.78 32.70
C VAL A 149 -25.75 38.28 33.32
N THR A 150 -25.76 37.41 34.34
CA THR A 150 -26.00 37.68 35.79
C THR A 150 -26.04 36.31 36.53
N LEU A 151 -25.26 36.04 37.60
CA LEU A 151 -25.42 36.34 39.05
C LEU A 151 -26.46 35.51 39.84
N ALA A 152 -25.97 34.68 40.78
CA ALA A 152 -26.49 34.37 42.14
C ALA A 152 -25.63 33.21 42.71
N GLY A 153 -25.19 33.09 43.97
CA GLY A 153 -25.36 33.83 45.22
C GLY A 153 -24.82 32.93 46.36
N SER A 154 -24.00 33.51 47.24
CA SER A 154 -23.50 33.13 48.59
C SER A 154 -24.37 32.22 49.50
N ALA A 155 -23.98 31.62 50.64
CA ALA A 155 -22.73 31.27 51.36
C ALA A 155 -23.11 30.73 52.79
N TRP A 156 -22.17 30.04 53.48
CA TRP A 156 -22.03 29.71 54.94
C TRP A 156 -23.06 28.88 55.72
N ALA A 157 -22.60 27.86 56.49
CA ALA A 157 -22.37 27.94 57.95
C ALA A 157 -22.17 26.57 58.63
N LEU A 158 -21.29 26.55 59.64
CA LEU A 158 -20.89 25.43 60.51
C LEU A 158 -21.95 25.07 61.56
N THR A 159 -22.12 23.78 61.87
CA THR A 159 -22.41 23.31 63.24
C THR A 159 -22.23 21.78 63.36
N THR A 160 -21.48 21.35 64.37
CA THR A 160 -21.37 19.95 64.83
C THR A 160 -21.79 19.92 66.30
N PRO A 161 -22.56 18.90 66.71
CA PRO A 161 -22.23 18.22 67.97
C PRO A 161 -22.36 16.68 67.89
N GLY A 162 -21.33 15.99 68.41
CA GLY A 162 -21.40 14.87 69.36
C GLY A 162 -22.00 13.51 68.96
N PRO A 163 -21.33 12.37 69.25
CA PRO A 163 -21.71 11.05 68.76
C PRO A 163 -22.72 10.33 69.68
N VAL A 164 -23.70 9.65 69.09
CA VAL A 164 -24.40 8.51 69.69
C VAL A 164 -24.27 7.34 68.73
N SER A 165 -23.52 6.32 69.15
CA SER A 165 -23.30 5.09 68.40
C SER A 165 -24.36 4.05 68.78
N PRO A 166 -25.35 3.76 67.93
CA PRO A 166 -25.95 2.43 67.90
C PRO A 166 -24.97 1.50 67.18
N SER A 167 -24.37 0.57 67.91
CA SER A 167 -23.58 -0.53 67.37
C SER A 167 -24.46 -1.51 66.60
N LEU A 168 -24.84 -1.11 65.39
CA LEU A 168 -25.13 -2.05 64.32
C LEU A 168 -23.78 -2.67 63.89
N PRO A 169 -23.70 -3.98 63.58
CA PRO A 169 -22.51 -4.51 62.93
C PRO A 169 -22.29 -3.66 61.69
N ALA A 170 -21.14 -3.01 61.62
CA ALA A 170 -20.71 -2.27 60.45
C ALA A 170 -20.63 -3.27 59.30
N THR A 171 -21.71 -3.40 58.54
CA THR A 171 -21.61 -3.69 57.12
C THR A 171 -20.77 -2.54 56.58
N GLN A 172 -19.46 -2.76 56.52
CA GLN A 172 -18.55 -1.84 55.87
C GLN A 172 -19.19 -1.50 54.52
N PRO A 173 -19.38 -0.21 54.20
CA PRO A 173 -19.64 0.18 52.84
C PRO A 173 -18.51 -0.40 52.01
N ARG A 174 -18.78 -1.48 51.30
CA ARG A 174 -17.85 -2.01 50.31
C ARG A 174 -17.85 -0.95 49.23
N GLU A 175 -16.92 0.01 49.37
CA GLU A 175 -16.45 0.86 48.28
C GLU A 175 -16.40 -0.03 47.04
N PRO A 176 -16.93 0.42 45.87
CA PRO A 176 -16.98 -0.42 44.69
C PRO A 176 -15.56 -0.87 44.40
N ALA A 177 -15.26 -2.10 44.80
CA ALA A 177 -13.89 -2.58 44.87
C ALA A 177 -13.37 -2.50 43.45
N ALA A 178 -12.42 -1.59 43.24
CA ALA A 178 -11.71 -1.55 41.98
C ALA A 178 -11.19 -2.95 41.72
N LEU A 179 -11.26 -3.39 40.46
CA LEU A 179 -10.84 -4.74 40.12
C LEU A 179 -9.39 -4.92 40.55
N SER A 180 -9.13 -5.99 41.30
CA SER A 180 -7.78 -6.39 41.67
C SER A 180 -6.93 -6.58 40.40
N ALA A 181 -5.61 -6.47 40.51
CA ALA A 181 -4.69 -6.74 39.40
C ALA A 181 -4.98 -8.09 38.71
N LYS A 182 -5.38 -9.10 39.49
CA LYS A 182 -5.75 -10.42 38.99
C LYS A 182 -7.09 -10.40 38.25
N ASP A 183 -8.13 -9.84 38.85
CA ASP A 183 -9.47 -9.77 38.24
C ASP A 183 -9.48 -8.93 36.95
N THR A 184 -8.64 -7.90 36.91
CA THR A 184 -8.43 -7.04 35.74
C THR A 184 -7.71 -7.81 34.63
N ALA A 185 -6.70 -8.62 34.95
CA ALA A 185 -6.00 -9.45 33.98
C ALA A 185 -6.90 -10.56 33.41
N ASP A 186 -7.65 -11.26 34.28
CA ASP A 186 -8.59 -12.31 33.87
C ASP A 186 -9.67 -11.74 32.93
N LYS A 187 -10.18 -10.54 33.23
CA LYS A 187 -11.17 -9.86 32.40
C LYS A 187 -10.61 -9.42 31.05
N LEU A 188 -9.41 -8.85 31.02
CA LEU A 188 -8.72 -8.51 29.76
C LEU A 188 -8.46 -9.76 28.93
N GLN A 189 -8.10 -10.88 29.54
CA GLN A 189 -7.89 -12.14 28.85
C GLN A 189 -9.19 -12.72 28.26
N ILE A 190 -10.33 -12.56 28.94
CA ILE A 190 -11.66 -12.87 28.40
C ILE A 190 -11.96 -11.99 27.18
N MET A 191 -11.77 -10.66 27.31
CA MET A 191 -12.07 -9.71 26.23
C MET A 191 -11.16 -9.88 25.00
N LEU A 192 -9.91 -10.30 25.19
CA LEU A 192 -9.01 -10.65 24.08
C LEU A 192 -9.42 -11.97 23.42
N ARG A 193 -9.86 -12.97 24.20
CA ARG A 193 -10.36 -14.25 23.68
C ARG A 193 -11.63 -14.08 22.84
N GLU A 194 -12.59 -13.29 23.30
CA GLU A 194 -13.84 -13.01 22.57
C GLU A 194 -13.63 -12.33 21.21
N ARG A 195 -12.42 -11.79 20.98
CA ARG A 195 -12.06 -11.07 19.76
C ARG A 195 -10.98 -11.78 18.95
N GLU A 196 -10.67 -13.03 19.28
CA GLU A 196 -9.64 -13.83 18.61
C GLU A 196 -8.23 -13.18 18.65
N LEU A 197 -7.99 -12.27 19.62
CA LEU A 197 -6.72 -11.59 19.83
C LEU A 197 -5.85 -12.28 20.90
N ARG A 198 -6.33 -13.37 21.50
CA ARG A 198 -5.63 -14.11 22.56
C ARG A 198 -4.31 -14.69 22.09
N ASP A 199 -4.25 -15.14 20.84
CA ASP A 199 -3.06 -15.81 20.29
C ASP A 199 -1.99 -14.80 19.86
N THR A 200 -2.36 -13.52 19.76
CA THR A 200 -1.49 -12.42 19.30
C THR A 200 -1.12 -11.42 20.41
N VAL A 201 -1.91 -11.34 21.49
CA VAL A 201 -1.69 -10.42 22.63
C VAL A 201 -1.62 -11.20 23.93
N SER A 202 -0.45 -11.12 24.56
CA SER A 202 -0.19 -11.64 25.90
C SER A 202 -0.53 -10.61 26.97
N VAL A 203 -1.14 -11.08 28.06
CA VAL A 203 -1.44 -10.28 29.26
C VAL A 203 -0.48 -10.76 30.35
N SER A 204 0.31 -9.85 30.93
CA SER A 204 1.21 -10.16 32.04
C SER A 204 1.03 -9.18 33.18
N THR A 205 1.11 -9.66 34.42
CA THR A 205 1.01 -8.83 35.63
C THR A 205 2.42 -8.47 36.09
N SER A 206 2.73 -7.17 36.19
CA SER A 206 4.00 -6.60 36.65
C SER A 206 3.81 -5.82 37.95
N ALA A 207 4.91 -5.47 38.64
CA ALA A 207 4.90 -4.66 39.87
C ALA A 207 4.31 -3.24 39.65
N GLU A 208 4.31 -2.77 38.41
CA GLU A 208 3.86 -1.43 37.99
C GLU A 208 2.43 -1.44 37.40
N GLY A 209 1.87 -2.62 37.15
CA GLY A 209 0.52 -2.79 36.63
C GLY A 209 0.34 -3.97 35.66
N ILE A 210 -0.68 -3.92 34.82
CA ILE A 210 -0.95 -4.97 33.83
C ILE A 210 -0.35 -4.56 32.50
N VAL A 211 0.54 -5.40 31.98
CA VAL A 211 1.27 -5.15 30.74
C VAL A 211 0.65 -5.98 29.63
N LEU A 212 0.14 -5.30 28.60
CA LEU A 212 -0.35 -5.90 27.36
C LEU A 212 0.78 -5.86 26.32
N LYS A 213 1.20 -7.04 25.85
CA LYS A 213 2.29 -7.18 24.87
C LYS A 213 1.82 -8.02 23.71
N GLY A 214 2.00 -7.52 22.50
CA GLY A 214 1.64 -8.20 21.28
C GLY A 214 1.96 -7.36 20.06
N SER A 215 1.92 -8.00 18.90
CA SER A 215 2.06 -7.34 17.61
C SER A 215 0.77 -7.58 16.84
N LEU A 216 0.03 -6.51 16.55
CA LEU A 216 -1.31 -6.59 15.95
C LEU A 216 -1.38 -5.96 14.56
N THR A 217 -2.02 -6.63 13.59
CA THR A 217 -2.30 -6.06 12.26
C THR A 217 -3.08 -4.75 12.35
N PRO A 218 -3.12 -3.90 11.32
CA PRO A 218 -3.86 -2.63 11.38
C PRO A 218 -5.35 -2.79 11.75
N GLU A 219 -5.98 -3.85 11.25
CA GLU A 219 -7.37 -4.21 11.50
C GLU A 219 -7.57 -4.66 12.96
N GLN A 220 -6.69 -5.55 13.45
CA GLN A 220 -6.69 -6.03 14.83
C GLN A 220 -6.36 -4.91 15.83
N MET A 221 -5.45 -4.01 15.46
CA MET A 221 -5.09 -2.83 16.25
C MET A 221 -6.29 -1.90 16.43
N ALA A 222 -7.09 -1.68 15.39
CA ALA A 222 -8.32 -0.89 15.50
C ALA A 222 -9.35 -1.53 16.44
N LEU A 223 -9.48 -2.86 16.41
CA LEU A 223 -10.34 -3.62 17.33
C LEU A 223 -9.82 -3.57 18.78
N TYR A 224 -8.51 -3.73 18.97
CA TYR A 224 -7.84 -3.66 20.25
C TYR A 224 -7.96 -2.28 20.92
N LYS A 225 -7.71 -1.20 20.18
CA LYS A 225 -7.87 0.17 20.70
C LYS A 225 -9.29 0.45 21.17
N ARG A 226 -10.29 0.07 20.37
CA ARG A 226 -11.70 0.21 20.74
C ARG A 226 -12.07 -0.61 21.99
N MET A 227 -11.47 -1.79 22.14
CA MET A 227 -11.65 -2.64 23.32
C MET A 227 -11.06 -1.98 24.57
N LEU A 228 -9.83 -1.46 24.48
CA LEU A 228 -9.14 -0.80 25.59
C LEU A 228 -9.85 0.49 26.03
N GLU A 229 -10.32 1.31 25.07
CA GLU A 229 -11.12 2.50 25.34
C GLU A 229 -12.41 2.17 26.09
N ARG A 230 -13.15 1.14 25.64
CA ARG A 230 -14.38 0.70 26.30
C ARG A 230 -14.09 0.16 27.69
N PHE A 231 -12.99 -0.56 27.88
CA PHE A 231 -12.56 -1.05 29.18
C PHE A 231 -12.27 0.10 30.15
N GLY A 232 -11.52 1.12 29.72
CA GLY A 232 -11.21 2.29 30.55
C GLY A 232 -12.43 3.15 30.88
N GLN A 233 -13.43 3.24 30.00
CA GLN A 233 -14.66 3.99 30.25
C GLN A 233 -15.65 3.27 31.17
N GLN A 234 -15.74 1.94 31.08
CA GLN A 234 -16.70 1.14 31.86
C GLN A 234 -16.14 0.67 33.20
N GLN A 235 -14.83 0.73 33.41
CA GLN A 235 -14.16 0.12 34.54
C GLN A 235 -13.13 1.08 35.17
N LYS A 236 -13.36 1.48 36.42
CA LYS A 236 -12.32 2.09 37.26
C LYS A 236 -11.40 0.97 37.75
N SER A 237 -10.26 0.77 37.07
CA SER A 237 -9.19 -0.11 37.57
C SER A 237 -8.25 0.69 38.46
N GLU A 238 -7.87 0.13 39.61
CA GLU A 238 -6.85 0.70 40.52
C GLU A 238 -5.42 0.50 39.99
N VAL A 239 -5.28 -0.37 38.99
CA VAL A 239 -4.01 -0.83 38.45
C VAL A 239 -3.82 -0.23 37.05
N ALA A 240 -2.66 0.39 36.81
CA ALA A 240 -2.33 0.96 35.52
C ALA A 240 -2.24 -0.15 34.46
N VAL A 241 -2.95 0.02 33.34
CA VAL A 241 -2.82 -0.85 32.17
C VAL A 241 -1.76 -0.23 31.27
N LEU A 242 -0.60 -0.90 31.20
CA LEU A 242 0.55 -0.52 30.40
C LEU A 242 0.41 -1.16 29.02
N ASP A 243 -0.07 -0.36 28.07
CA ASP A 243 -0.16 -0.76 26.66
C ASP A 243 1.23 -0.73 26.02
N GLN A 244 1.79 -1.92 25.80
CA GLN A 244 3.03 -2.11 25.04
C GLN A 244 2.77 -2.87 23.73
N VAL A 245 1.51 -2.89 23.27
CA VAL A 245 1.11 -3.51 22.02
C VAL A 245 1.56 -2.61 20.88
N LYS A 246 2.37 -3.16 19.99
CA LYS A 246 2.89 -2.42 18.85
C LYS A 246 2.04 -2.71 17.62
N PRO A 247 1.85 -1.72 16.73
CA PRO A 247 1.34 -2.01 15.41
C PRO A 247 2.29 -2.99 14.75
N PHE A 248 1.75 -4.10 14.29
CA PHE A 248 2.41 -5.02 13.40
C PHE A 248 2.59 -4.30 12.07
N GLY A 249 3.76 -3.71 11.91
CA GLY A 249 4.26 -3.26 10.62
C GLY A 249 5.18 -4.35 10.11
N ARG A 250 4.63 -5.42 9.52
CA ARG A 250 5.47 -6.39 8.85
C ARG A 250 5.79 -5.88 7.45
N LYS A 251 6.86 -5.10 7.37
CA LYS A 251 7.62 -5.09 6.13
C LYS A 251 8.27 -6.48 6.05
N LEU A 252 7.92 -7.25 5.04
CA LEU A 252 8.60 -8.50 4.76
C LEU A 252 10.11 -8.25 4.65
N PRO A 253 10.96 -9.21 5.07
CA PRO A 253 12.41 -9.08 4.93
C PRO A 253 12.86 -9.04 3.46
N PHE A 254 11.96 -9.39 2.55
CA PHE A 254 12.09 -9.31 1.10
C PHE A 254 10.90 -8.54 0.51
N GLU A 255 11.10 -7.94 -0.66
CA GLU A 255 10.03 -7.25 -1.37
C GLU A 255 9.38 -8.20 -2.37
N ILE A 256 8.05 -8.28 -2.34
CA ILE A 256 7.25 -9.02 -3.31
C ILE A 256 6.96 -8.08 -4.47
N VAL A 257 7.37 -8.47 -5.68
CA VAL A 257 7.14 -7.71 -6.91
C VAL A 257 5.85 -8.16 -7.59
N GLN A 258 5.53 -9.45 -7.51
CA GLN A 258 4.36 -10.02 -8.18
C GLN A 258 3.83 -11.24 -7.43
N ILE A 259 2.51 -11.41 -7.48
CA ILE A 259 1.82 -12.61 -7.01
C ILE A 259 0.99 -13.14 -8.17
N ALA A 260 1.10 -14.43 -8.44
CA ALA A 260 0.30 -15.13 -9.44
C ALA A 260 -0.53 -16.20 -8.75
N SER A 261 -1.85 -16.18 -8.95
CA SER A 261 -2.78 -17.15 -8.37
C SER A 261 -3.36 -18.10 -9.43
N GLY A 262 -3.83 -19.27 -8.99
CA GLY A 262 -4.41 -20.30 -9.87
C GLY A 262 -3.67 -21.63 -9.80
N LYS A 263 -3.75 -22.44 -10.87
CA LYS A 263 -3.21 -23.82 -10.91
C LYS A 263 -1.68 -23.91 -10.73
N ARG A 264 -0.97 -22.81 -10.96
CA ARG A 264 0.49 -22.66 -10.78
C ARG A 264 0.82 -21.42 -9.97
N ALA A 265 0.17 -21.31 -8.82
CA ALA A 265 0.32 -20.17 -7.93
C ALA A 265 1.79 -20.01 -7.50
N HIS A 266 2.31 -18.79 -7.58
CA HIS A 266 3.68 -18.47 -7.19
C HIS A 266 3.83 -16.99 -6.82
N VAL A 267 4.85 -16.68 -6.02
CA VAL A 267 5.23 -15.32 -5.64
C VAL A 267 6.60 -15.00 -6.24
N VAL A 268 6.77 -13.80 -6.78
CA VAL A 268 8.03 -13.29 -7.34
C VAL A 268 8.59 -12.21 -6.41
N LEU A 269 9.84 -12.38 -6.01
CA LEU A 269 10.57 -11.45 -5.16
C LEU A 269 11.37 -10.42 -5.98
N ALA A 270 11.85 -9.36 -5.33
CA ALA A 270 12.67 -8.31 -5.96
C ALA A 270 14.03 -8.79 -6.50
N ASP A 271 14.54 -9.91 -5.99
CA ASP A 271 15.73 -10.59 -6.52
C ASP A 271 15.42 -11.54 -7.70
N ASN A 272 14.20 -11.49 -8.21
CA ASN A 272 13.64 -12.30 -9.29
C ASN A 272 13.54 -13.81 -8.99
N ARG A 273 13.66 -14.21 -7.71
CA ARG A 273 13.34 -15.57 -7.29
C ARG A 273 11.84 -15.80 -7.28
N ARG A 274 11.44 -17.01 -7.66
CA ARG A 274 10.06 -17.47 -7.63
C ARG A 274 9.88 -18.47 -6.51
N LEU A 275 8.87 -18.23 -5.69
CA LEU A 275 8.47 -19.10 -4.61
C LEU A 275 7.17 -19.78 -4.97
N PHE A 276 7.16 -21.10 -4.89
CA PHE A 276 5.97 -21.92 -4.96
C PHE A 276 5.50 -22.27 -3.54
N LEU A 277 4.27 -22.77 -3.46
CA LEU A 277 3.72 -23.27 -2.21
C LEU A 277 4.68 -24.32 -1.60
N GLY A 278 5.16 -24.06 -0.38
CA GLY A 278 6.11 -24.87 0.37
C GLY A 278 7.57 -24.40 0.30
N ASP A 279 7.91 -23.47 -0.59
CA ASP A 279 9.27 -22.91 -0.71
C ASP A 279 9.59 -21.95 0.43
N GLU A 280 10.87 -21.83 0.76
CA GLU A 280 11.36 -21.05 1.89
C GLU A 280 12.34 -19.96 1.44
N VAL A 281 12.21 -18.76 2.02
CA VAL A 281 13.09 -17.62 1.81
C VAL A 281 13.28 -16.86 3.13
N ASP A 282 14.53 -16.56 3.47
CA ASP A 282 14.88 -15.80 4.68
C ASP A 282 14.21 -16.32 5.96
N GLY A 283 14.07 -17.64 6.07
CA GLY A 283 13.43 -18.32 7.21
C GLY A 283 11.90 -18.32 7.19
N LEU A 284 11.27 -17.83 6.11
CA LEU A 284 9.84 -17.78 5.89
C LEU A 284 9.42 -18.70 4.75
N ARG A 285 8.53 -19.65 5.03
CA ARG A 285 7.98 -20.62 4.09
C ARG A 285 6.66 -20.12 3.54
N LEU A 286 6.50 -20.09 2.23
CA LEU A 286 5.23 -19.79 1.58
C LEU A 286 4.24 -20.93 1.83
N THR A 287 3.26 -20.73 2.70
CA THR A 287 2.32 -21.79 3.10
C THR A 287 1.00 -21.72 2.36
N LYS A 288 0.61 -20.53 1.89
CA LYS A 288 -0.67 -20.34 1.20
C LYS A 288 -0.60 -19.25 0.14
N ILE A 289 -1.27 -19.49 -0.98
CA ILE A 289 -1.47 -18.52 -2.06
C ILE A 289 -2.93 -18.59 -2.49
N ASP A 290 -3.71 -17.58 -2.15
CA ASP A 290 -5.12 -17.43 -2.52
C ASP A 290 -5.31 -16.26 -3.50
N ARG A 291 -6.56 -15.97 -3.88
CA ARG A 291 -6.89 -14.85 -4.77
C ARG A 291 -6.66 -13.48 -4.16
N ASP A 292 -6.76 -13.38 -2.83
CA ASP A 292 -6.81 -12.08 -2.13
C ASP A 292 -5.67 -11.92 -1.10
N HIS A 293 -4.98 -13.01 -0.74
CA HIS A 293 -3.89 -12.99 0.23
C HIS A 293 -2.87 -14.11 -0.03
N VAL A 294 -1.65 -13.90 0.46
CA VAL A 294 -0.59 -14.91 0.56
C VAL A 294 -0.07 -14.99 1.99
N GLU A 295 0.27 -16.19 2.43
CA GLU A 295 0.74 -16.46 3.80
C GLU A 295 2.15 -17.03 3.76
N PHE A 296 3.02 -16.51 4.63
CA PHE A 296 4.37 -17.02 4.87
C PHE A 296 4.56 -17.37 6.34
N ASP A 297 5.00 -18.59 6.64
CA ASP A 297 5.23 -19.09 8.00
C ASP A 297 6.72 -19.38 8.25
N GLY A 298 7.23 -18.93 9.38
CA GLY A 298 8.57 -19.28 9.87
C GLY A 298 8.60 -19.21 11.39
N ASP A 299 9.60 -18.50 11.93
CA ASP A 299 9.57 -18.06 13.33
C ASP A 299 8.36 -17.15 13.62
N GLU A 300 7.79 -16.57 12.56
CA GLU A 300 6.70 -15.61 12.58
C GLU A 300 5.78 -15.80 11.35
N HIS A 301 4.45 -15.58 11.50
CA HIS A 301 3.44 -15.75 10.43
C HIS A 301 3.05 -14.46 9.69
N TYR A 302 3.45 -14.27 8.44
CA TYR A 302 3.19 -13.08 7.63
C TYR A 302 2.00 -13.31 6.69
N GLU A 303 1.01 -12.42 6.74
CA GLU A 303 -0.08 -12.38 5.76
C GLU A 303 0.06 -11.11 4.92
N VAL A 304 0.04 -11.25 3.60
CA VAL A 304 0.08 -10.14 2.64
C VAL A 304 -1.19 -10.17 1.81
N LYS A 305 -2.01 -9.13 1.94
CA LYS A 305 -3.16 -8.90 1.06
C LYS A 305 -2.70 -8.18 -0.21
N TRP A 306 -3.22 -8.57 -1.36
CA TRP A 306 -2.83 -8.03 -2.66
C TRP A 306 -4.04 -7.81 -3.56
#